data_AF-A0A528MV13-F1
#
_entry.id   AF-A0A528MV13-F1
#
_cell.length_a   1.000
_cell.length_b   1.000
_cell.length_c   1.000
_cell.angle_alpha   90.00
_cell.angle_beta   90.00
_cell.angle_gamma   90.00
#
_symmetry.space_group_name_H-M   'P 1'
#
loop_
_entity.id
_entity.type
_entity.pdbx_description
1 polymer ?
#
loop_
_entity_poly.entity_id
_entity_poly.type
_entity_poly.pdbx_seq_one_letter_code
_entity_poly.pdbx_strand_id
1 'polypeptide(L)'
;MTYTADAEVTAAIDAMRSIPAGPSLAATFPVGRNWHHSRHAPLPVRYTRTARRLAHCGAMVPEGCSTKDLQRTRDNHRLNVESIKDVLATLWDFRLLGWLPSDTSYLEYAQIAEIVAEGTRRPMDTQELMPDWFARRHNPDELKAFRDGKNA
;
A
#
# COMPACT_ATOMS: atom_id res chain seq x y z
N MET A 1 -7.09 -21.29 -30.22
CA MET A 1 -6.37 -19.99 -30.11
C MET A 1 -5.42 -20.07 -28.94
N THR A 2 -4.14 -20.25 -29.22
CA THR A 2 -3.06 -20.21 -28.23
C THR A 2 -2.72 -18.75 -27.97
N TYR A 3 -3.04 -18.24 -26.79
CA TYR A 3 -2.65 -16.90 -26.33
C TYR A 3 -1.11 -16.85 -26.21
N THR A 4 -0.44 -16.35 -27.24
CA THR A 4 0.96 -15.91 -27.12
C THR A 4 0.94 -14.65 -26.28
N ALA A 5 1.33 -14.76 -25.01
CA ALA A 5 1.56 -13.58 -24.18
C ALA A 5 2.58 -12.69 -24.90
N ASP A 6 2.23 -11.42 -25.02
CA ASP A 6 2.98 -10.41 -25.76
C ASP A 6 4.45 -10.41 -25.31
N ALA A 7 5.39 -10.41 -26.27
CA ALA A 7 6.82 -10.62 -25.98
C ALA A 7 7.38 -9.60 -24.98
N GLU A 8 6.79 -8.40 -24.93
CA GLU A 8 7.08 -7.36 -23.94
C GLU A 8 6.72 -7.78 -22.51
N VAL A 9 5.59 -8.47 -22.33
CA VAL A 9 5.14 -8.97 -21.02
C VAL A 9 6.10 -10.04 -20.51
N THR A 10 6.58 -10.92 -21.39
CA THR A 10 7.55 -11.96 -21.03
C THR A 10 8.92 -11.36 -20.70
N ALA A 11 9.40 -10.40 -21.50
CA ALA A 11 10.66 -9.70 -21.26
C ALA A 11 10.65 -8.91 -19.94
N ALA A 12 9.53 -8.26 -19.61
CA ALA A 12 9.35 -7.58 -18.32
C ALA A 12 9.40 -8.58 -17.14
N ILE A 13 8.80 -9.76 -17.29
CA ILE A 13 8.82 -10.81 -16.26
C ILE A 13 10.23 -11.34 -16.01
N ASP A 14 11.03 -11.55 -17.05
CA ASP A 14 12.39 -12.08 -16.91
C ASP A 14 13.36 -11.02 -16.36
N ALA A 15 13.21 -9.75 -16.76
CA ALA A 15 13.95 -8.64 -16.15
C ALA A 15 13.64 -8.45 -14.66
N MET A 16 12.39 -8.73 -14.23
CA MET A 16 12.01 -8.68 -12.81
C MET A 16 12.64 -9.81 -11.97
N ARG A 17 12.91 -10.96 -12.59
CA ARG A 17 13.49 -12.13 -11.91
C ARG A 17 15.01 -12.03 -11.71
N SER A 18 15.69 -11.21 -12.52
CA SER A 18 17.15 -11.07 -12.48
C SER A 18 17.68 -10.07 -11.45
N ILE A 19 16.82 -9.27 -10.81
CA ILE A 19 17.25 -8.27 -9.82
C ILE A 19 17.63 -8.96 -8.49
N PRO A 20 18.87 -8.76 -7.98
CA PRO A 20 19.33 -9.35 -6.73
C PRO A 20 18.45 -8.95 -5.54
N ALA A 21 18.21 -9.90 -4.63
CA ALA A 21 17.43 -9.65 -3.41
C ALA A 21 18.24 -8.82 -2.40
N GLY A 22 18.17 -7.49 -2.53
CA GLY A 22 18.64 -6.58 -1.50
C GLY A 22 17.75 -6.63 -0.24
N PRO A 23 18.28 -6.32 0.95
CA PRO A 23 17.49 -6.23 2.17
C PRO A 23 16.47 -5.09 2.01
N SER A 24 15.20 -5.46 1.84
CA SER A 24 14.09 -4.52 1.76
C SER A 24 13.69 -4.06 3.16
N LEU A 25 13.46 -2.76 3.33
CA LEU A 25 12.79 -2.18 4.50
C LEU A 25 11.46 -2.89 4.83
N ALA A 26 10.82 -3.58 3.87
CA ALA A 26 9.65 -4.41 4.11
C ALA A 26 9.90 -5.68 4.95
N ALA A 27 11.15 -6.00 5.27
CA ALA A 27 11.51 -7.13 6.13
C ALA A 27 11.46 -6.80 7.63
N THR A 28 11.46 -5.52 8.02
CA THR A 28 11.45 -5.10 9.44
C THR A 28 10.03 -5.00 10.03
N PHE A 29 8.99 -5.04 9.20
CA PHE A 29 7.61 -4.94 9.67
C PHE A 29 7.07 -6.33 10.06
N PRO A 30 6.29 -6.42 11.16
CA PRO A 30 5.73 -7.69 11.62
C PRO A 30 4.76 -8.25 10.58
N VAL A 31 5.21 -9.27 9.86
CA VAL A 31 4.41 -9.96 8.86
C VAL A 31 3.62 -11.06 9.58
N GLY A 32 2.31 -10.87 9.74
CA GLY A 32 1.44 -11.89 10.31
C GLY A 32 1.55 -13.22 9.56
N ARG A 33 1.58 -14.35 10.30
CA ARG A 33 1.83 -15.72 9.80
C ARG A 33 0.81 -16.25 8.76
N ASN A 34 -0.19 -15.46 8.35
CA ASN A 34 -1.32 -15.89 7.53
C ASN A 34 -1.33 -15.26 6.13
N TRP A 35 -0.22 -15.40 5.41
CA TRP A 35 0.00 -14.87 4.05
C TRP A 35 -1.02 -15.32 2.99
N HIS A 36 -1.71 -16.45 3.20
CA HIS A 36 -2.61 -17.04 2.20
C HIS A 36 -4.06 -16.53 2.24
N HIS A 37 -4.45 -15.74 3.24
CA HIS A 37 -5.87 -15.37 3.47
C HIS A 37 -6.30 -14.10 2.72
N SER A 38 -5.39 -13.42 2.01
CA SER A 38 -5.75 -12.19 1.26
C SER A 38 -6.48 -12.46 -0.05
N ARG A 39 -6.26 -13.61 -0.68
CA ARG A 39 -6.78 -13.94 -2.01
C ARG A 39 -8.30 -14.11 -2.06
N HIS A 40 -8.89 -14.53 -0.94
CA HIS A 40 -10.32 -14.84 -0.80
C HIS A 40 -11.06 -13.85 0.10
N ALA A 41 -10.37 -12.80 0.58
CA ALA A 41 -11.03 -11.75 1.35
C ALA A 41 -12.02 -10.97 0.46
N PRO A 42 -13.06 -10.36 1.04
CA PRO A 42 -13.96 -9.46 0.32
C PRO A 42 -13.17 -8.38 -0.45
N LEU A 43 -13.70 -7.96 -1.60
CA LEU A 43 -13.02 -7.02 -2.49
C LEU A 43 -12.59 -5.71 -1.78
N PRO A 44 -13.41 -5.06 -0.94
CA PRO A 44 -12.98 -3.86 -0.20
C PRO A 44 -11.76 -4.10 0.69
N VAL A 45 -11.72 -5.25 1.38
CA VAL A 45 -10.59 -5.64 2.24
C VAL A 45 -9.32 -5.85 1.41
N ARG A 46 -9.46 -6.37 0.19
CA ARG A 46 -8.33 -6.57 -0.74
C ARG A 46 -7.76 -5.23 -1.22
N TYR A 47 -8.62 -4.25 -1.51
CA TYR A 47 -8.18 -2.89 -1.83
C TYR A 47 -7.43 -2.25 -0.66
N THR A 48 -7.99 -2.28 0.55
CA THR A 48 -7.34 -1.74 1.76
C THR A 48 -5.96 -2.38 2.00
N ARG A 49 -5.85 -3.70 1.87
CA ARG A 49 -4.55 -4.40 2.03
C ARG A 49 -3.56 -4.05 0.92
N THR A 50 -4.04 -3.92 -0.32
CA THR A 50 -3.21 -3.53 -1.47
C THR A 50 -2.69 -2.11 -1.27
N ALA A 51 -3.55 -1.16 -0.91
CA ALA A 51 -3.17 0.23 -0.68
C ALA A 51 -2.10 0.34 0.40
N ARG A 52 -2.29 -0.31 1.56
CA ARG A 52 -1.28 -0.38 2.63
C ARG A 52 0.04 -0.96 2.14
N ARG A 53 -0.01 -2.06 1.39
CA ARG A 53 1.19 -2.72 0.88
C ARG A 53 1.94 -1.84 -0.11
N LEU A 54 1.22 -1.16 -1.00
CA LEU A 54 1.81 -0.28 -2.01
C LEU A 54 2.36 1.00 -1.39
N ALA A 55 1.64 1.63 -0.46
CA ALA A 55 2.14 2.78 0.29
C ALA A 55 3.47 2.46 0.98
N HIS A 56 3.56 1.27 1.60
CA HIS A 56 4.79 0.76 2.19
C HIS A 56 5.88 0.48 1.15
N CYS A 57 5.53 -0.03 -0.03
CA CYS A 57 6.48 -0.33 -1.10
C CYS A 57 6.88 0.92 -1.91
N GLY A 58 6.54 2.14 -1.45
CA GLY A 58 6.98 3.38 -2.08
C GLY A 58 5.97 4.01 -3.04
N ALA A 59 4.70 3.61 -3.06
CA ALA A 59 3.70 4.23 -3.93
C ALA A 59 3.46 5.72 -3.67
N MET A 60 3.88 6.22 -2.51
CA MET A 60 3.73 7.61 -2.07
C MET A 60 5.08 8.37 -2.02
N VAL A 61 6.12 7.84 -2.66
CA VAL A 61 7.41 8.52 -2.84
C VAL A 61 7.74 8.65 -4.33
N PRO A 62 8.52 9.65 -4.75
CA PRO A 62 8.81 9.90 -6.17
C PRO A 62 9.44 8.70 -6.90
N GLU A 63 10.21 7.89 -6.20
CA GLU A 63 10.85 6.69 -6.73
C GLU A 63 9.83 5.58 -7.09
N GLY A 64 8.63 5.64 -6.51
CA GLY A 64 7.53 4.72 -6.78
C GLY A 64 7.76 3.30 -6.26
N CYS A 65 6.88 2.39 -6.67
CA CYS A 65 7.00 0.96 -6.38
C CYS A 65 7.87 0.24 -7.40
N SER A 66 8.70 -0.69 -6.93
CA SER A 66 9.38 -1.62 -7.83
C SER A 66 8.37 -2.50 -8.56
N THR A 67 8.67 -2.86 -9.80
CA THR A 67 7.85 -3.78 -10.62
C THR A 67 7.63 -5.13 -9.92
N LYS A 68 8.64 -5.61 -9.18
CA LYS A 68 8.58 -6.81 -8.34
C LYS A 68 7.52 -6.69 -7.23
N ASP A 69 7.44 -5.54 -6.57
CA ASP A 69 6.44 -5.30 -5.51
C ASP A 69 5.03 -5.18 -6.06
N LEU A 70 4.87 -4.57 -7.24
CA LEU A 70 3.59 -4.51 -7.95
C LEU A 70 3.09 -5.91 -8.29
N GLN A 71 3.94 -6.75 -8.88
CA GLN A 71 3.60 -8.13 -9.21
C GLN A 71 3.28 -8.96 -7.97
N ARG A 72 4.07 -8.82 -6.90
CA ARG A 72 3.82 -9.51 -5.63
C ARG A 72 2.48 -9.10 -5.00
N THR A 73 2.14 -7.81 -5.06
CA THR A 73 0.87 -7.29 -4.56
C THR A 73 -0.30 -7.84 -5.38
N ARG A 74 -0.19 -7.86 -6.70
CA ARG A 74 -1.15 -8.48 -7.61
C ARG A 74 -1.41 -9.95 -7.24
N ASP A 75 -0.36 -10.74 -7.08
CA ASP A 75 -0.47 -12.18 -6.81
C ASP A 75 -1.05 -12.47 -5.41
N ASN A 76 -0.79 -11.59 -4.45
CA ASN A 76 -1.29 -11.73 -3.09
C ASN A 76 -2.74 -11.28 -2.94
N HIS A 77 -3.14 -10.24 -3.66
CA HIS A 77 -4.44 -9.60 -3.50
C HIS A 77 -5.37 -9.79 -4.70
N ARG A 78 -4.98 -10.57 -5.73
CA ARG A 78 -5.78 -10.93 -6.93
C ARG A 78 -6.44 -9.75 -7.66
N LEU A 79 -5.99 -8.53 -7.45
CA LEU A 79 -6.51 -7.36 -8.17
C LEU A 79 -6.02 -7.42 -9.62
N ASN A 80 -6.83 -6.92 -10.55
CA ASN A 80 -6.38 -6.79 -11.94
C ASN A 80 -5.39 -5.60 -12.04
N VAL A 81 -4.76 -5.45 -13.20
CA VAL A 81 -3.73 -4.40 -13.41
C VAL A 81 -4.35 -3.00 -13.32
N GLU A 82 -5.56 -2.80 -13.83
CA GLU A 82 -6.27 -1.52 -13.78
C GLU A 82 -6.53 -1.09 -12.33
N SER A 83 -7.09 -1.97 -11.51
CA SER A 83 -7.31 -1.73 -10.08
C SER A 83 -6.03 -1.38 -9.32
N ILE A 84 -4.88 -1.97 -9.70
CA ILE A 84 -3.59 -1.62 -9.08
C ILE A 84 -3.15 -0.22 -9.50
N LYS A 85 -3.31 0.13 -10.79
CA LYS A 85 -3.02 1.49 -11.28
C LYS A 85 -3.91 2.53 -10.58
N ASP A 86 -5.18 2.23 -10.39
CA ASP A 86 -6.12 3.11 -9.69
C ASP A 86 -5.70 3.33 -8.23
N VAL A 87 -5.28 2.27 -7.54
CA VAL A 87 -4.75 2.37 -6.17
C VAL A 87 -3.48 3.22 -6.13
N LEU A 88 -2.57 3.05 -7.09
CA LEU A 88 -1.34 3.86 -7.17
C LEU A 88 -1.66 5.34 -7.38
N ALA A 89 -2.56 5.67 -8.32
CA ALA A 89 -2.99 7.03 -8.58
C ALA A 89 -3.63 7.66 -7.34
N THR A 90 -4.56 6.95 -6.70
CA THR A 90 -5.24 7.40 -5.47
C THR A 90 -4.23 7.66 -4.35
N LEU A 91 -3.25 6.77 -4.15
CA LEU A 91 -2.21 6.96 -3.12
C LEU A 91 -1.29 8.15 -3.43
N TRP A 92 -1.01 8.39 -4.71
CA TRP A 92 -0.23 9.56 -5.12
C TRP A 92 -0.99 10.86 -4.86
N ASP A 93 -2.28 10.92 -5.20
CA ASP A 93 -3.11 12.09 -4.92
C ASP A 93 -3.27 12.33 -3.41
N PHE A 94 -3.45 11.24 -2.65
CA PHE A 94 -3.47 11.28 -1.18
C PHE A 94 -2.18 11.88 -0.62
N ARG A 95 -1.03 11.51 -1.18
CA ARG A 95 0.27 12.09 -0.81
C ARG A 95 0.37 13.59 -1.15
N LEU A 96 -0.19 14.03 -2.28
CA LEU A 96 -0.21 15.44 -2.68
C LEU A 96 -1.07 16.30 -1.75
N LEU A 97 -2.10 15.71 -1.13
CA LEU A 97 -2.90 16.34 -0.07
C LEU A 97 -2.20 16.39 1.30
N GLY A 98 -0.94 15.94 1.38
CA GLY A 98 -0.11 16.01 2.56
C GLY A 98 -0.20 14.78 3.47
N TRP A 99 -0.97 13.76 3.09
CA TRP A 99 -1.10 12.53 3.87
C TRP A 99 0.15 11.65 3.78
N LEU A 100 0.38 10.88 4.84
CA LEU A 100 1.59 10.07 5.00
C LEU A 100 1.31 8.59 4.69
N PRO A 101 2.35 7.82 4.30
CA PRO A 101 2.23 6.37 4.17
C PRO A 101 1.72 5.69 5.44
N SER A 102 2.13 6.19 6.62
CA SER A 102 1.70 5.68 7.92
C SER A 102 0.19 5.79 8.12
N ASP A 103 -0.46 6.83 7.58
CA ASP A 103 -1.89 7.07 7.73
C ASP A 103 -2.74 5.96 7.06
N THR A 104 -2.19 5.27 6.07
CA THR A 104 -2.85 4.11 5.44
C THR A 104 -3.04 2.93 6.38
N SER A 105 -2.32 2.88 7.51
CA SER A 105 -2.35 1.75 8.46
C SER A 105 -3.67 1.66 9.23
N TYR A 106 -4.32 2.80 9.47
CA TYR A 106 -5.59 2.89 10.19
C TYR A 106 -6.76 3.30 9.31
N LEU A 107 -6.50 3.92 8.14
CA LEU A 107 -7.53 4.20 7.15
C LEU A 107 -7.83 2.98 6.26
N GLU A 108 -9.09 2.85 5.86
CA GLU A 108 -9.51 1.93 4.80
C GLU A 108 -9.39 2.59 3.43
N TYR A 109 -9.24 1.79 2.37
CA TYR A 109 -9.09 2.34 1.01
C TYR A 109 -10.29 3.18 0.57
N ALA A 110 -11.51 2.82 0.98
CA ALA A 110 -12.69 3.63 0.69
C ALA A 110 -12.60 5.04 1.29
N GLN A 111 -12.12 5.16 2.53
CA GLN A 111 -11.91 6.45 3.20
C GLN A 111 -10.79 7.25 2.53
N ILE A 112 -9.71 6.58 2.11
CA ILE A 112 -8.63 7.23 1.35
C ILE A 112 -9.16 7.80 0.03
N ALA A 113 -9.96 7.01 -0.70
CA ALA A 113 -10.56 7.44 -1.96
C ALA A 113 -11.53 8.63 -1.76
N GLU A 114 -12.31 8.61 -0.68
CA GLU A 114 -13.20 9.73 -0.31
C GLU A 114 -12.40 11.01 0.02
N ILE A 115 -11.36 10.90 0.86
CA ILE A 115 -10.45 12.03 1.17
C ILE A 115 -9.86 12.64 -0.11
N VAL A 116 -9.42 11.80 -1.05
CA VAL A 116 -8.88 12.25 -2.34
C VAL A 116 -9.96 12.94 -3.17
N ALA A 117 -11.15 12.35 -3.27
CA ALA A 117 -12.26 12.92 -4.03
C ALA A 117 -12.72 14.28 -3.47
N GLU A 118 -12.69 14.46 -2.15
CA GLU A 118 -13.02 15.72 -1.48
C GLU A 118 -11.88 16.75 -1.51
N GLY A 119 -10.66 16.33 -1.86
CA GLY A 119 -9.48 17.19 -1.78
C GLY A 119 -9.10 17.55 -0.34
N THR A 120 -9.43 16.69 0.63
CA THR A 120 -9.24 16.96 2.06
C THR A 120 -7.76 16.89 2.42
N ARG A 121 -7.19 18.02 2.81
CA ARG A 121 -5.79 18.10 3.28
C ARG A 121 -5.63 17.40 4.61
N ARG A 122 -4.44 16.82 4.82
CA ARG A 122 -4.12 16.17 6.10
C ARG A 122 -4.20 17.18 7.25
N PRO A 123 -4.98 16.91 8.31
CA PRO A 123 -4.99 17.75 9.51
C PRO A 123 -3.64 17.69 10.24
N MET A 124 -3.39 18.67 11.12
CA MET A 124 -2.16 18.72 11.93
C MET A 124 -2.04 17.52 12.87
N ASP A 125 -3.16 17.03 13.37
CA ASP A 125 -3.26 15.83 14.19
C ASP A 125 -4.35 14.90 13.61
N THR A 126 -4.01 13.62 13.43
CA THR A 126 -4.90 12.59 12.91
C THR A 126 -5.44 11.66 14.01
N GLN A 127 -5.24 11.98 15.30
CA GLN A 127 -5.65 11.13 16.42
C GLN A 127 -7.12 10.72 16.35
N GLU A 128 -8.01 11.67 16.04
CA GLU A 128 -9.46 11.46 16.00
C GLU A 128 -9.89 10.54 14.86
N LEU A 129 -9.03 10.36 13.85
CA LEU A 129 -9.27 9.46 12.73
C LEU A 129 -8.80 8.02 13.03
N MET A 130 -8.03 7.82 14.10
CA MET A 130 -7.52 6.50 14.47
C MET A 130 -8.59 5.69 15.19
N PRO A 131 -8.99 4.52 14.67
CA PRO A 131 -9.92 3.66 15.36
C PRO A 131 -9.36 3.17 16.70
N ASP A 132 -10.23 2.95 17.69
CA ASP A 132 -9.83 2.51 19.04
C ASP A 132 -8.96 1.26 19.06
N TRP A 133 -9.19 0.32 18.13
CA TRP A 133 -8.41 -0.92 18.06
C TRP A 133 -6.95 -0.66 17.68
N PHE A 134 -6.70 0.42 16.92
CA PHE A 134 -5.37 0.83 16.50
C PHE A 134 -4.69 1.58 17.64
N ALA A 135 -5.37 2.59 18.20
CA ALA A 135 -4.84 3.42 19.29
C ALA A 135 -4.48 2.59 20.53
N ARG A 136 -5.30 1.59 20.91
CA ARG A 136 -5.06 0.75 22.10
C ARG A 136 -3.80 -0.12 22.05
N ARG A 137 -3.20 -0.31 20.87
CA ARG A 137 -2.02 -1.17 20.70
C ARG A 137 -0.70 -0.44 20.85
N HIS A 138 -0.75 0.87 21.00
CA HIS A 138 0.42 1.74 21.01
C HIS A 138 0.37 2.64 22.22
N ASN A 139 1.54 2.97 22.78
CA ASN A 139 1.60 4.00 23.80
C ASN A 139 1.48 5.42 23.17
N PRO A 140 1.20 6.47 23.95
CA PRO A 140 0.99 7.81 23.41
C PRO A 140 2.19 8.39 22.64
N ASP A 141 3.41 8.07 23.05
CA ASP A 141 4.63 8.55 22.39
C ASP A 141 4.87 7.84 21.05
N GLU A 142 4.59 6.54 20.98
CA GLU A 142 4.59 5.76 19.74
C GLU A 142 3.55 6.29 18.75
N LEU A 143 2.33 6.58 19.21
CA LEU A 143 1.29 7.17 18.38
C LEU A 143 1.69 8.55 17.87
N LYS A 144 2.32 9.36 18.72
CA LYS A 144 2.86 10.67 18.31
C LYS A 144 3.96 10.52 17.25
N ALA A 145 4.94 9.65 17.46
CA ALA A 145 6.00 9.41 16.48
C ALA A 145 5.45 8.85 15.15
N PHE A 146 4.42 8.00 15.22
CA PHE A 146 3.73 7.45 14.06
C PHE A 146 2.99 8.52 13.25
N ARG A 147 2.27 9.44 13.93
CA ARG A 147 1.60 10.60 13.30
C ARG A 147 2.56 11.61 12.71
N ASP A 148 3.71 11.80 13.34
CA ASP A 148 4.77 12.69 12.85
C ASP A 148 5.53 12.09 11.65
N GLY A 149 5.30 10.82 11.31
CA GLY A 149 6.05 10.11 10.27
C GLY A 149 7.50 9.79 10.66
N LYS A 150 7.84 9.80 11.95
CA LYS A 150 9.20 9.58 12.47
C LYS A 150 9.57 8.11 12.64
N ASN A 151 8.62 7.20 12.48
CA ASN A 151 8.80 5.73 12.55
C ASN A 151 8.30 5.02 11.27
N ALA A 152 8.62 5.58 10.10
CA ALA A 152 8.39 4.93 8.81
C ALA A 152 9.66 4.25 8.30
#